data_AF-K2JCQ7-F1
#
_entry.id   AF-K2JCQ7-F1
#
_cell.length_a   1.000
_cell.length_b   1.000
_cell.length_c   1.000
_cell.angle_alpha   90.00
_cell.angle_beta   90.00
_cell.angle_gamma   90.00
#
_symmetry.space_group_name_H-M   'P 1'
#
loop_
_entity.id
_entity.type
_entity.pdbx_description
1 polymer ?
#
loop_
_entity_poly.entity_id
_entity_poly.type
_entity_poly.pdbx_seq_one_letter_code
_entity_poly.pdbx_strand_id
1 'polypeptide(L)'
;MAAIDGEAGENVIASLAGIAPDFATYLLEFPFGDIYSRPDLSLRDREIATIAALCAMGTARPQLEVHIEAGMNVGLTRVEITEILMQMSIYAGFPAALNGFAAAKAVFARREDQGIYPPSCGSITGDENREFCCLLSQFNGRKWRYNVTHHRRHRV
;
A
#
# COMPACT_ATOMS: atom_id res chain seq x y z
N MET A 1 13.88 -12.08 -2.92
CA MET A 1 13.57 -11.29 -4.12
C MET A 1 12.18 -11.61 -4.68
N ALA A 2 11.89 -12.84 -5.11
CA ALA A 2 10.56 -13.16 -5.68
C ALA A 2 9.35 -12.85 -4.77
N ALA A 3 9.54 -12.86 -3.44
CA ALA A 3 8.48 -12.62 -2.48
C ALA A 3 8.11 -11.12 -2.27
N ILE A 4 8.95 -10.18 -2.72
CA ILE A 4 8.76 -8.73 -2.46
C ILE A 4 8.53 -7.99 -3.78
N ASP A 5 9.44 -8.15 -4.76
CA ASP A 5 9.47 -7.30 -5.96
C ASP A 5 9.08 -8.01 -7.27
N GLY A 6 8.96 -9.34 -7.26
CA GLY A 6 8.50 -10.16 -8.39
C GLY A 6 8.78 -9.60 -9.79
N GLU A 7 7.70 -9.39 -10.56
CA GLU A 7 7.71 -8.82 -11.91
C GLU A 7 8.21 -7.36 -11.96
N ALA A 8 7.99 -6.57 -10.90
CA ALA A 8 8.39 -5.17 -10.85
C ALA A 8 9.91 -4.99 -10.83
N GLY A 9 10.63 -5.84 -10.09
CA GLY A 9 12.09 -5.85 -10.07
C GLY A 9 12.69 -6.20 -11.43
N GLU A 10 12.15 -7.20 -12.11
CA GLU A 10 12.58 -7.61 -13.45
C GLU A 10 12.36 -6.52 -14.49
N ASN A 11 11.21 -5.82 -14.43
CA ASN A 11 10.90 -4.70 -15.32
C ASN A 11 11.89 -3.53 -15.16
N VAL A 12 12.34 -3.25 -13.93
CA VAL A 12 13.35 -2.21 -13.68
C VAL A 12 14.70 -2.60 -14.30
N ILE A 13 15.14 -3.85 -14.13
CA ILE A 13 16.38 -4.35 -14.76
C ILE A 13 16.30 -4.21 -16.29
N ALA A 14 15.20 -4.67 -16.88
CA ALA A 14 15.00 -4.61 -18.32
C ALA A 14 15.03 -3.17 -18.85
N SER A 15 14.44 -2.23 -18.10
CA SER A 15 14.44 -0.80 -18.47
C SER A 15 15.83 -0.16 -18.45
N LEU A 16 16.73 -0.66 -17.61
CA LEU A 16 18.08 -0.11 -17.42
C LEU A 16 19.14 -0.81 -18.27
N ALA A 17 18.87 -2.01 -18.78
CA ALA A 17 19.83 -2.85 -19.51
C ALA A 17 20.50 -2.13 -20.70
N GLY A 18 19.77 -1.25 -21.39
CA GLY A 18 20.28 -0.52 -22.55
C GLY A 18 20.99 0.80 -22.25
N ILE A 19 20.96 1.28 -21.00
CA ILE A 19 21.45 2.63 -20.62
C ILE A 19 22.52 2.55 -19.53
N ALA A 20 22.24 1.80 -18.46
CA ALA A 20 23.10 1.72 -17.28
C ALA A 20 22.91 0.36 -16.57
N PRO A 21 23.43 -0.74 -17.14
CA PRO A 21 23.23 -2.09 -16.58
C PRO A 21 23.77 -2.22 -15.14
N ASP A 22 24.91 -1.59 -14.84
CA ASP A 22 25.50 -1.61 -13.48
C ASP A 22 24.60 -0.90 -12.46
N PHE A 23 23.81 0.08 -12.90
CA PHE A 23 22.87 0.78 -12.03
C PHE A 23 21.72 -0.14 -11.59
N ALA A 24 21.27 -1.06 -12.46
CA ALA A 24 20.29 -2.08 -12.09
C ALA A 24 20.83 -3.01 -11.00
N THR A 25 22.13 -3.38 -11.10
CA THR A 25 22.82 -4.16 -10.07
C THR A 25 22.83 -3.42 -8.74
N TYR A 26 23.21 -2.13 -8.72
CA TYR A 26 23.18 -1.32 -7.48
C TYR A 26 21.78 -1.17 -6.89
N LEU A 27 20.76 -1.04 -7.74
CA LEU A 27 19.36 -0.89 -7.30
C LEU A 27 18.82 -2.14 -6.61
N LEU A 28 19.39 -3.30 -6.89
CA LEU A 28 18.93 -4.58 -6.35
C LEU A 28 19.84 -5.12 -5.25
N GLU A 29 21.15 -5.15 -5.46
CA GLU A 29 22.09 -5.72 -4.50
C GLU A 29 22.19 -4.90 -3.22
N PHE A 30 22.22 -3.56 -3.31
CA PHE A 30 22.42 -2.73 -2.14
C PHE A 30 21.17 -2.68 -1.23
N PRO A 31 19.95 -2.38 -1.72
CA PRO A 31 18.78 -2.32 -0.86
C PRO A 31 18.38 -3.71 -0.35
N PHE A 32 18.32 -4.72 -1.23
CA PHE A 32 17.76 -6.03 -0.89
C PHE A 32 18.79 -7.02 -0.35
N GLY A 33 20.06 -6.91 -0.75
CA GLY A 33 21.15 -7.75 -0.25
C GLY A 33 21.69 -7.30 1.11
N ASP A 34 21.75 -5.99 1.37
CA ASP A 34 22.37 -5.44 2.60
C ASP A 34 21.32 -4.88 3.58
N ILE A 35 20.47 -3.94 3.15
CA ILE A 35 19.60 -3.22 4.09
C ILE A 35 18.38 -4.04 4.52
N TYR A 36 17.67 -4.66 3.57
CA TYR A 36 16.45 -5.43 3.85
C TYR A 36 16.73 -6.82 4.42
N SER A 37 17.95 -7.35 4.27
CA SER A 37 18.35 -8.65 4.84
C SER A 37 18.65 -8.59 6.34
N ARG A 38 18.79 -7.38 6.92
CA ARG A 38 19.05 -7.21 8.36
C ARG A 38 17.85 -7.67 9.21
N PRO A 39 18.07 -8.45 10.28
CA PRO A 39 17.01 -9.17 10.99
C PRO A 39 16.18 -8.30 11.94
N ASP A 40 16.65 -7.09 12.28
CA ASP A 40 16.08 -6.29 13.37
C ASP A 40 14.69 -5.70 13.06
N LEU A 41 14.34 -5.60 11.78
CA LEU A 41 13.06 -5.04 11.33
C LEU A 41 12.44 -5.95 10.29
N SER A 42 11.16 -6.29 10.49
CA SER A 42 10.43 -7.17 9.57
C SER A 42 10.26 -6.51 8.20
N LEU A 43 10.11 -7.33 7.15
CA LEU A 43 9.81 -6.82 5.80
C LEU A 43 8.51 -5.99 5.78
N ARG A 44 7.51 -6.39 6.57
CA ARG A 44 6.27 -5.64 6.74
C ARG A 44 6.54 -4.23 7.25
N ASP A 45 7.31 -4.09 8.32
CA ASP A 45 7.59 -2.78 8.93
C ASP A 45 8.46 -1.90 8.02
N ARG A 46 9.34 -2.52 7.23
CA ARG A 46 10.13 -1.82 6.21
C ARG A 46 9.25 -1.24 5.11
N GLU A 47 8.28 -2.00 4.62
CA GLU A 47 7.34 -1.50 3.61
C GLU A 47 6.46 -0.37 4.17
N ILE A 48 6.05 -0.44 5.45
CA ILE A 48 5.35 0.68 6.10
C ILE A 48 6.20 1.96 6.02
N ALA A 49 7.48 1.87 6.40
CA ALA A 49 8.39 3.01 6.38
C ALA A 49 8.63 3.55 4.95
N THR A 50 8.80 2.65 3.98
CA THR A 50 9.04 3.01 2.57
C THR A 50 7.81 3.68 1.94
N ILE A 51 6.61 3.12 2.14
CA ILE A 51 5.34 3.71 1.66
C ILE A 51 5.15 5.11 2.25
N ALA A 52 5.39 5.28 3.56
CA ALA A 52 5.30 6.57 4.22
C ALA A 52 6.29 7.60 3.61
N ALA A 53 7.54 7.20 3.42
CA ALA A 53 8.58 8.07 2.86
C ALA A 53 8.29 8.49 1.42
N LEU A 54 7.88 7.55 0.56
CA LEU A 54 7.54 7.83 -0.84
C LEU A 54 6.28 8.69 -0.96
N CYS A 55 5.28 8.44 -0.11
CA CYS A 55 4.10 9.31 -0.02
C CYS A 55 4.51 10.73 0.39
N ALA A 56 5.34 10.88 1.41
CA ALA A 56 5.79 12.18 1.90
C ALA A 56 6.61 12.95 0.85
N MET A 57 7.37 12.26 0.00
CA MET A 57 8.11 12.86 -1.11
C MET A 57 7.17 13.47 -2.17
N GLY A 58 5.98 12.90 -2.36
CA GLY A 58 4.90 13.47 -3.19
C GLY A 58 5.11 13.41 -4.71
N THR A 59 6.33 13.11 -5.19
CA THR A 59 6.71 13.09 -6.61
C THR A 59 7.10 11.69 -7.12
N ALA A 60 7.33 10.73 -6.23
CA ALA A 60 7.80 9.38 -6.56
C ALA A 60 6.65 8.37 -6.75
N ARG A 61 5.64 8.75 -7.54
CA ARG A 61 4.42 7.94 -7.70
C ARG A 61 4.68 6.52 -8.24
N PRO A 62 5.50 6.30 -9.29
CA PRO A 62 5.76 4.94 -9.79
C PRO A 62 6.36 4.01 -8.72
N GLN A 63 7.31 4.53 -7.94
CA GLN A 63 7.94 3.78 -6.85
C GLN A 63 6.95 3.51 -5.72
N LEU A 64 6.09 4.47 -5.40
CA LEU A 64 5.04 4.29 -4.39
C LEU A 64 4.07 3.17 -4.79
N GLU A 65 3.67 3.09 -6.06
CA GLU A 65 2.79 2.02 -6.55
C GLU A 65 3.45 0.63 -6.42
N VAL A 66 4.75 0.51 -6.72
CA VAL A 66 5.53 -0.72 -6.52
C VAL A 66 5.57 -1.12 -5.05
N HIS A 67 5.86 -0.19 -4.14
CA HIS A 67 5.96 -0.51 -2.71
C HIS A 67 4.60 -0.75 -2.03
N ILE A 68 3.51 -0.17 -2.54
CA ILE A 68 2.15 -0.54 -2.11
C ILE A 68 1.87 -2.00 -2.49
N GLU A 69 2.28 -2.42 -3.69
CA GLU A 69 2.15 -3.81 -4.12
C GLU A 69 3.03 -4.77 -3.29
N ALA A 70 4.30 -4.44 -3.09
CA ALA A 70 5.21 -5.20 -2.24
C ALA A 70 4.69 -5.30 -0.80
N GLY A 71 4.21 -4.18 -0.25
CA GLY A 71 3.56 -4.09 1.06
C GLY A 71 2.41 -5.09 1.22
N MET A 72 1.55 -5.21 0.22
CA MET A 72 0.46 -6.19 0.23
C MET A 72 0.95 -7.63 0.09
N ASN A 73 2.06 -7.88 -0.63
CA ASN A 73 2.67 -9.21 -0.73
C ASN A 73 3.24 -9.69 0.61
N VAL A 74 3.79 -8.76 1.40
CA VAL A 74 4.27 -9.03 2.77
C VAL A 74 3.15 -8.93 3.83
N GLY A 75 1.91 -8.78 3.39
CA GLY A 75 0.70 -8.93 4.19
C GLY A 75 0.05 -7.63 4.70
N LEU A 76 0.47 -6.45 4.25
CA LEU A 76 -0.24 -5.21 4.59
C LEU A 76 -1.65 -5.22 3.99
N THR A 77 -2.63 -4.84 4.80
CA THR A 77 -4.01 -4.70 4.36
C THR A 77 -4.26 -3.34 3.70
N ARG A 78 -5.34 -3.24 2.92
CA ARG A 78 -5.77 -1.95 2.35
C ARG A 78 -6.02 -0.89 3.44
N VAL A 79 -6.53 -1.32 4.59
CA VAL A 79 -6.81 -0.45 5.73
C VAL A 79 -5.50 0.13 6.25
N GLU A 80 -4.50 -0.70 6.52
CA GLU A 80 -3.20 -0.23 7.03
C GLU A 80 -2.51 0.71 6.05
N ILE A 81 -2.54 0.40 4.74
CA ILE A 81 -2.00 1.29 3.71
C ILE A 81 -2.73 2.63 3.72
N THR A 82 -4.06 2.62 3.82
CA THR A 82 -4.89 3.84 3.87
C THR A 82 -4.55 4.68 5.11
N GLU A 83 -4.36 4.05 6.28
CA GLU A 83 -3.98 4.73 7.52
C GLU A 83 -2.60 5.39 7.42
N ILE A 84 -1.61 4.70 6.82
CA ILE A 84 -0.27 5.27 6.58
C ILE A 84 -0.37 6.54 5.72
N LEU A 85 -1.12 6.48 4.61
CA LEU A 85 -1.30 7.62 3.70
C LEU A 85 -2.08 8.77 4.37
N MET A 86 -3.08 8.45 5.18
CA MET A 86 -3.83 9.43 5.95
C MET A 86 -2.93 10.14 6.96
N GLN A 87 -2.10 9.39 7.67
CA GLN A 87 -1.13 9.94 8.63
C GLN A 87 -0.13 10.87 7.95
N MET A 88 0.27 10.59 6.71
CA MET A 88 1.17 11.47 5.95
C MET A 88 0.57 12.85 5.64
N SER A 89 -0.76 13.02 5.70
CA SER A 89 -1.36 14.35 5.58
C SER A 89 -0.92 15.32 6.68
N ILE A 90 -0.57 14.79 7.86
CA ILE A 90 -0.12 15.56 9.02
C ILE A 90 1.35 15.99 8.87
N TYR A 91 2.19 15.12 8.29
CA TYR A 91 3.63 15.35 8.19
C TYR A 91 4.08 16.01 6.87
N ALA A 92 3.40 15.69 5.77
CA ALA A 92 3.76 16.14 4.42
C ALA A 92 2.64 16.94 3.73
N GLY A 93 1.50 17.13 4.40
CA GLY A 93 0.37 17.90 3.88
C GLY A 93 -0.60 17.11 2.99
N PHE A 94 -1.80 17.66 2.83
CA PHE A 94 -2.87 17.05 2.03
C PHE A 94 -2.48 16.75 0.57
N PRO A 95 -1.73 17.60 -0.17
CA PRO A 95 -1.36 17.29 -1.55
C PRO A 95 -0.56 15.99 -1.69
N ALA A 96 0.41 15.75 -0.81
CA ALA A 96 1.22 14.54 -0.79
C ALA A 96 0.35 13.29 -0.49
N ALA A 97 -0.52 13.39 0.52
CA ALA A 97 -1.46 12.31 0.85
C ALA A 97 -2.44 12.01 -0.30
N LEU A 98 -2.97 13.04 -0.99
CA LEU A 98 -3.86 12.85 -2.14
C LEU A 98 -3.17 12.14 -3.31
N ASN A 99 -1.90 12.48 -3.59
CA ASN A 99 -1.09 11.75 -4.57
C ASN A 99 -0.91 10.28 -4.14
N GLY A 100 -0.68 10.04 -2.86
CA GLY A 100 -0.60 8.69 -2.29
C GLY A 100 -1.90 7.90 -2.44
N PHE A 101 -3.05 8.50 -2.15
CA PHE A 101 -4.36 7.86 -2.35
C PHE A 101 -4.64 7.55 -3.82
N ALA A 102 -4.22 8.42 -4.75
CA ALA A 102 -4.35 8.15 -6.17
C ALA A 102 -3.51 6.93 -6.60
N ALA A 103 -2.29 6.79 -6.06
CA ALA A 103 -1.43 5.62 -6.28
C ALA A 103 -2.07 4.34 -5.70
N ALA A 104 -2.51 4.37 -4.44
CA ALA A 104 -3.16 3.22 -3.80
C ALA A 104 -4.40 2.76 -4.56
N LYS A 105 -5.25 3.69 -5.01
CA LYS A 105 -6.43 3.39 -5.82
C LYS A 105 -6.06 2.66 -7.12
N ALA A 106 -5.00 3.08 -7.79
CA ALA A 106 -4.54 2.44 -9.03
C ALA A 106 -4.07 1.00 -8.79
N VAL A 107 -3.29 0.76 -7.73
CA VAL A 107 -2.82 -0.59 -7.37
C VAL A 107 -3.99 -1.50 -6.96
N PHE A 108 -4.93 -0.99 -6.17
CA PHE A 108 -6.10 -1.74 -5.74
C PHE A 108 -6.98 -2.17 -6.92
N ALA A 109 -7.23 -1.28 -7.87
CA ALA A 109 -7.97 -1.60 -9.09
C ALA A 109 -7.24 -2.66 -9.93
N ARG A 110 -5.93 -2.50 -10.15
CA ARG A 110 -5.12 -3.47 -10.91
C ARG A 110 -5.15 -4.87 -10.29
N ARG A 111 -5.09 -4.97 -8.96
CA ARG A 111 -5.19 -6.26 -8.26
C ARG A 111 -6.58 -6.89 -8.38
N GLU A 112 -7.63 -6.07 -8.32
CA GLU A 112 -9.01 -6.54 -8.56
C GLU A 112 -9.17 -7.10 -9.98
N ASP A 113 -8.63 -6.41 -10.99
CA ASP A 113 -8.66 -6.86 -12.38
C ASP A 113 -7.90 -8.19 -12.59
N GLN A 114 -6.85 -8.43 -11.79
CA GLN A 114 -6.10 -9.68 -11.75
C GLN A 114 -6.79 -10.80 -10.94
N GLY A 115 -7.98 -10.54 -10.38
CA GLY A 115 -8.68 -11.48 -9.50
C GLY A 115 -8.03 -11.66 -8.12
N ILE A 116 -7.06 -10.81 -7.77
CA ILE A 116 -6.38 -10.78 -6.47
C ILE A 116 -7.19 -9.87 -5.56
N TYR A 117 -8.20 -10.47 -4.92
CA TYR A 117 -9.02 -9.77 -3.94
C TYR A 117 -8.21 -9.42 -2.70
N PRO A 118 -8.52 -8.29 -2.04
CA PRO A 118 -7.86 -7.93 -0.80
C PRO A 118 -8.01 -9.05 0.23
N PRO A 119 -6.99 -9.30 1.07
CA PRO A 119 -7.17 -10.16 2.21
C PRO A 119 -8.36 -9.60 3.01
N SER A 120 -9.39 -10.43 3.21
CA SER A 120 -10.50 -10.06 4.07
C SER A 120 -9.93 -9.64 5.42
N CYS A 121 -10.45 -8.55 5.98
CA CYS A 121 -10.12 -8.13 7.34
C CYS A 121 -10.18 -9.38 8.23
N GLY A 122 -9.07 -9.69 8.92
CA GLY A 122 -8.81 -11.00 9.50
C GLY A 122 -10.01 -11.62 10.21
N SER A 123 -10.27 -12.90 9.89
CA SER A 123 -11.13 -13.85 10.60
C SER A 123 -12.06 -13.28 11.68
N ILE A 124 -13.22 -12.78 11.28
CA ILE A 124 -14.41 -12.79 12.14
C ILE A 124 -15.09 -14.13 11.87
N THR A 125 -14.78 -15.15 12.67
CA THR A 125 -15.55 -16.39 12.70
C THR A 125 -16.91 -16.07 13.31
N GLY A 126 -17.92 -15.93 12.46
CA GLY A 126 -19.29 -15.67 12.88
C GLY A 126 -20.12 -15.18 11.70
N ASP A 127 -21.26 -15.81 11.51
CA ASP A 127 -22.18 -15.77 10.37
C ASP A 127 -22.87 -14.41 10.11
N GLU A 128 -22.23 -13.28 10.43
CA GLU A 128 -22.86 -11.95 10.38
C GLU A 128 -22.35 -11.04 9.26
N ASN A 129 -21.48 -11.51 8.36
CA ASN A 129 -20.84 -10.63 7.36
C ASN A 129 -21.08 -11.02 5.88
N ARG A 130 -22.30 -11.45 5.56
CA ARG A 130 -22.79 -11.39 4.17
C ARG A 130 -23.17 -9.98 3.70
N GLU A 131 -23.29 -9.01 4.61
CA GLU A 131 -23.67 -7.63 4.24
C GLU A 131 -22.50 -6.79 3.68
N PHE A 132 -21.25 -7.01 4.12
CA PHE A 132 -20.13 -6.18 3.66
C PHE A 132 -19.66 -6.49 2.22
N CYS A 133 -19.78 -7.74 1.75
CA CYS A 133 -19.48 -8.09 0.35
C CYS A 133 -20.52 -7.54 -0.64
N CYS A 134 -21.77 -7.33 -0.22
CA CYS A 134 -22.82 -6.74 -1.07
C CYS A 134 -22.81 -5.21 -1.10
N LEU A 135 -22.08 -4.55 -0.19
CA LEU A 135 -22.10 -3.10 -0.07
C LEU A 135 -21.31 -2.39 -1.19
N LEU A 136 -20.35 -3.06 -1.83
CA LEU A 136 -19.57 -2.48 -2.95
C LEU A 136 -20.35 -2.43 -4.29
N SER A 137 -21.45 -3.18 -4.44
CA SER A 137 -22.33 -3.04 -5.62
C SER A 137 -23.33 -1.88 -5.50
N GLN A 138 -23.41 -1.22 -4.34
CA GLN A 138 -24.31 -0.06 -4.10
C GLN A 138 -23.62 1.30 -4.20
N PHE A 139 -22.32 1.34 -4.49
CA PHE A 139 -21.53 2.58 -4.57
C PHE A 139 -21.73 3.41 -5.85
N ASN A 140 -22.80 3.19 -6.62
CA ASN A 140 -23.14 4.00 -7.80
C ASN A 140 -24.17 5.11 -7.48
N GLY A 141 -23.89 5.90 -6.44
CA GLY A 141 -24.58 7.16 -6.17
C GLY A 141 -25.37 7.21 -4.87
N ARG A 142 -24.82 7.90 -3.86
CA ARG A 142 -25.53 8.85 -2.97
C ARG A 142 -24.55 9.50 -1.99
N LYS A 143 -24.84 10.78 -1.70
CA LYS A 143 -24.03 11.77 -0.95
C LYS A 143 -23.51 11.28 0.40
N TRP A 144 -22.26 11.61 0.68
CA TRP A 144 -21.64 11.57 2.01
C TRP A 144 -22.32 12.57 2.96
N ARG A 145 -22.70 12.13 4.17
CA ARG A 145 -22.84 13.00 5.34
C ARG A 145 -21.82 12.55 6.38
N TYR A 146 -20.75 13.33 6.53
CA TYR A 146 -19.93 13.32 7.73
C TYR A 146 -20.79 13.82 8.90
N ASN A 147 -20.86 13.07 9.99
CA ASN A 147 -21.35 13.61 11.26
C ASN A 147 -20.27 13.43 12.31
N VAL A 148 -19.55 14.52 12.57
CA VAL A 148 -18.61 14.66 13.68
C VAL A 148 -19.41 15.20 14.86
N THR A 149 -19.86 14.34 15.77
CA THR A 149 -20.34 14.78 17.09
C THR A 149 -20.02 13.76 18.18
N HIS A 150 -18.92 14.05 18.88
CA HIS A 150 -18.74 14.02 20.33
C HIS A 150 -19.21 12.85 21.21
N HIS A 151 -18.22 12.30 21.95
CA HIS A 151 -18.21 12.11 23.41
C HIS A 151 -19.44 11.46 24.09
N ARG A 152 -19.31 10.21 24.53
CA ARG A 152 -18.99 9.85 25.94
C ARG A 152 -19.18 8.34 26.18
N ARG A 153 -18.34 7.85 27.10
CA ARG A 153 -18.43 6.56 27.80
C ARG A 153 -19.84 6.38 28.39
N HIS A 154 -20.39 5.17 28.34
CA HIS A 154 -20.48 4.28 29.50
C HIS A 154 -21.05 2.92 29.12
N ARG A 155 -20.44 1.91 29.75
CA ARG A 155 -20.84 0.50 29.78
C ARG A 155 -21.98 0.38 30.80
N VAL A 156 -23.11 -0.20 30.39
CA VAL A 156 -23.99 -1.02 31.24
C VAL A 156 -24.47 -2.18 30.38
#